data_AF-A0A7K3NKH7-F1
#
_entry.id   AF-A0A7K3NKH7-F1
#
_cell.length_a   1.000
_cell.length_b   1.000
_cell.length_c   1.000
_cell.angle_alpha   90.00
_cell.angle_beta   90.00
_cell.angle_gamma   90.00
#
_symmetry.space_group_name_H-M   'P 1'
#
loop_
_entity.id
_entity.type
_entity.pdbx_description
1 polymer ?
#
loop_
_entity_poly.entity_id
_entity_poly.type
_entity_poly.pdbx_seq_one_letter_code
_entity_poly.pdbx_strand_id
1 'polypeptide(L)'
;MSAIEDVTRLLATGYVPYHGVVDGSVYERLKCLRPKRAKWFTREAKKICLGCSRGCVVADAMGFELTLPVSGRAKRLCFAELPAVSARELLDKKLFLTVPEAEFVLNVSTRSVYNLLEEGRLTRHPDPPTRITSASVRQEAERREGDNATGTY
;
A
#
# COMPACT_ATOMS: atom_id res chain seq x y z
N MET A 1 -14.56 17.39 10.35
CA MET A 1 -14.19 16.00 10.01
C MET A 1 -13.24 16.06 8.82
N SER A 2 -12.08 15.42 8.96
CA SER A 2 -11.01 15.41 7.95
C SER A 2 -11.38 14.46 6.81
N ALA A 3 -10.96 14.77 5.58
CA ALA A 3 -11.11 13.87 4.43
C ALA A 3 -10.51 12.47 4.70
N ILE A 4 -9.48 12.40 5.54
CA ILE A 4 -8.86 11.14 5.97
C ILE A 4 -9.83 10.31 6.82
N GLU A 5 -10.55 10.93 7.75
CA GLU A 5 -11.51 10.24 8.63
C GLU A 5 -12.68 9.66 7.82
N ASP A 6 -13.19 10.41 6.85
CA ASP A 6 -14.28 9.97 5.97
C ASP A 6 -13.87 8.77 5.11
N VAL A 7 -12.64 8.80 4.56
CA VAL A 7 -12.08 7.67 3.79
C VAL A 7 -11.91 6.45 4.68
N THR A 8 -11.26 6.60 5.85
CA THR A 8 -11.05 5.48 6.78
C THR A 8 -12.37 4.86 7.24
N ARG A 9 -13.40 5.67 7.49
CA ARG A 9 -14.74 5.19 7.84
C ARG A 9 -15.39 4.38 6.71
N LEU A 10 -15.28 4.85 5.46
CA LEU A 10 -15.81 4.10 4.32
C LEU A 10 -15.09 2.76 4.14
N LEU A 11 -13.77 2.75 4.21
CA LEU A 11 -12.98 1.52 4.11
C LEU A 11 -13.33 0.53 5.24
N ALA A 12 -13.46 1.00 6.48
CA ALA A 12 -13.85 0.18 7.62
C ALA A 12 -15.26 -0.42 7.50
N THR A 13 -16.15 0.23 6.74
CA THR A 13 -17.54 -0.23 6.51
C THR A 13 -17.69 -1.06 5.24
N GLY A 14 -16.58 -1.48 4.62
CA GLY A 14 -16.54 -2.37 3.47
C GLY A 14 -16.75 -1.69 2.12
N TYR A 15 -16.68 -0.36 2.05
CA TYR A 15 -16.63 0.34 0.78
C TYR A 15 -15.22 0.24 0.18
N VAL A 16 -15.16 0.09 -1.15
CA VAL A 16 -13.91 0.13 -1.90
C VAL A 16 -13.91 1.29 -2.90
N PRO A 17 -12.75 1.86 -3.24
CA PRO A 17 -12.68 2.84 -4.32
C PRO A 17 -13.27 2.28 -5.62
N TYR A 18 -14.15 3.05 -6.25
CA TYR A 18 -14.74 2.69 -7.53
C TYR A 18 -13.82 3.18 -8.66
N HIS A 19 -13.41 2.27 -9.53
CA HIS A 19 -12.42 2.51 -10.59
C HIS A 19 -13.01 2.56 -12.00
N GLY A 20 -14.30 2.30 -12.17
CA GLY A 20 -14.96 2.38 -13.47
C GLY A 20 -15.23 3.82 -13.90
N VAL A 21 -15.64 3.98 -15.16
CA VAL A 21 -16.08 5.26 -15.72
C VAL A 21 -17.47 5.61 -15.18
N VAL A 22 -17.64 6.87 -14.80
CA VAL A 22 -18.94 7.43 -14.40
C VAL A 22 -19.42 8.38 -15.48
N ASP A 23 -20.60 8.10 -16.00
CA ASP A 23 -21.24 8.88 -17.05
C ASP A 23 -21.56 10.32 -16.60
N GLY A 24 -21.51 11.25 -17.56
CA GLY A 24 -21.77 12.67 -17.34
C GLY A 24 -23.14 12.95 -16.70
N SER A 25 -24.16 12.18 -17.11
CA SER A 25 -25.55 12.34 -16.64
C SER A 25 -25.71 12.17 -15.12
N VAL A 26 -24.84 11.40 -14.48
CA VAL A 26 -24.83 11.23 -13.01
C VAL A 26 -24.50 12.55 -12.33
N TYR A 27 -23.52 13.29 -12.86
CA TYR A 27 -23.10 14.58 -12.31
C TYR A 27 -24.14 15.66 -12.56
N GLU A 28 -24.79 15.65 -13.73
CA GLU A 28 -25.89 16.56 -14.06
C GLU A 28 -27.08 16.36 -13.13
N ARG A 29 -27.51 15.10 -12.92
CA ARG A 29 -28.58 14.73 -11.98
C ARG A 29 -28.29 15.17 -10.55
N LEU A 30 -27.04 15.02 -10.11
CA LEU A 30 -26.58 15.45 -8.78
C LEU A 30 -26.31 16.96 -8.68
N LYS A 31 -26.42 17.69 -9.79
CA LYS A 31 -26.04 19.12 -9.91
C LYS A 31 -24.63 19.34 -9.38
N CYS A 32 -23.69 18.50 -9.80
CA CYS A 32 -22.31 18.54 -9.34
C CYS A 32 -21.53 19.61 -10.10
N LEU A 33 -21.03 20.61 -9.38
CA LEU A 33 -20.25 21.71 -9.96
C LEU A 33 -18.79 21.33 -10.28
N ARG A 34 -18.30 20.21 -9.75
CA ARG A 34 -16.88 19.81 -9.82
C ARG A 34 -16.71 18.31 -10.09
N PRO A 35 -17.20 17.79 -11.23
CA PRO A 35 -17.12 16.35 -11.55
C PRO A 35 -15.68 15.84 -11.59
N LYS A 36 -14.71 16.66 -12.01
CA LYS A 36 -13.27 16.30 -12.04
C LYS A 36 -12.68 15.97 -10.66
N ARG A 37 -13.30 16.42 -9.57
CA ARG A 37 -12.86 16.13 -8.20
C ARG A 37 -13.61 14.94 -7.58
N ALA A 38 -14.56 14.35 -8.29
CA ALA A 38 -15.34 13.25 -7.76
C ALA A 38 -14.44 12.06 -7.42
N LYS A 39 -14.65 11.51 -6.23
CA LYS A 39 -13.98 10.30 -5.73
C LYS A 39 -15.06 9.36 -5.25
N TRP A 40 -15.38 8.37 -6.08
CA TRP A 40 -16.45 7.43 -5.82
C TRP A 40 -15.95 6.19 -5.09
N PHE A 41 -16.77 5.71 -4.17
CA PHE A 41 -16.62 4.48 -3.42
C PHE A 41 -17.86 3.63 -3.64
N THR A 42 -17.70 2.31 -3.69
CA THR A 42 -18.79 1.37 -3.93
C THR A 42 -18.84 0.29 -2.87
N ARG A 43 -20.06 -0.09 -2.50
CA ARG A 43 -20.37 -1.30 -1.76
C ARG A 43 -21.70 -1.84 -2.29
N GLU A 44 -21.68 -3.03 -2.87
CA GLU A 44 -22.84 -3.59 -3.56
C GLU A 44 -23.39 -2.60 -4.61
N ALA A 45 -24.67 -2.25 -4.55
CA ALA A 45 -25.32 -1.27 -5.42
C ALA A 45 -25.12 0.19 -4.98
N LYS A 46 -24.63 0.44 -3.75
CA LYS A 46 -24.51 1.80 -3.20
C LYS A 46 -23.19 2.44 -3.59
N LYS A 47 -23.26 3.68 -4.07
CA LYS A 47 -22.11 4.52 -4.44
C LYS A 47 -22.09 5.78 -3.57
N ILE A 48 -20.92 6.15 -3.06
CA ILE A 48 -20.71 7.36 -2.25
C ILE A 48 -19.57 8.19 -2.86
N CYS A 49 -19.77 9.49 -3.00
CA CYS A 49 -18.76 10.43 -3.50
C CYS A 49 -18.17 11.27 -2.36
N LEU A 50 -16.85 11.27 -2.23
CA LEU A 50 -16.09 12.12 -1.29
C LEU A 50 -15.32 13.27 -1.99
N GLY A 51 -15.74 13.65 -3.20
CA GLY A 51 -15.07 14.71 -3.97
C GLY A 51 -15.32 16.13 -3.47
N CYS A 52 -16.30 16.32 -2.59
CA CYS A 52 -16.65 17.58 -1.96
C CYS A 52 -17.43 17.33 -0.66
N SER A 53 -17.69 18.39 0.11
CA SER A 53 -18.42 18.33 1.39
C SER A 53 -19.87 17.86 1.29
N ARG A 54 -20.47 17.78 0.09
CA ARG A 54 -21.85 17.31 -0.10
C ARG A 54 -22.02 15.80 0.16
N GLY A 55 -20.96 15.01 0.02
CA GLY A 55 -21.02 13.57 0.33
C GLY A 55 -22.10 12.79 -0.43
N CYS A 56 -22.26 13.03 -1.74
CA CYS A 56 -23.40 12.50 -2.50
C CYS A 56 -23.48 10.96 -2.46
N VAL A 57 -24.69 10.42 -2.31
CA VAL A 57 -24.97 8.98 -2.29
C VAL A 57 -25.91 8.64 -3.43
N VAL A 58 -25.60 7.56 -4.16
CA VAL A 58 -26.44 7.01 -5.24
C VAL A 58 -26.68 5.53 -4.94
N ALA A 59 -27.94 5.09 -4.97
CA ALA A 59 -28.31 3.71 -4.66
C ALA A 59 -28.52 2.85 -5.91
N ASP A 60 -28.63 3.47 -7.09
CA ASP A 60 -28.71 2.80 -8.38
C ASP A 60 -27.34 2.78 -9.08
N ALA A 61 -27.16 1.81 -9.97
CA ALA A 61 -25.96 1.70 -10.80
C ALA A 61 -26.08 2.51 -12.11
N MET A 62 -27.11 3.34 -12.29
CA MET A 62 -27.35 4.00 -13.58
C MET A 62 -26.32 5.08 -13.85
N GLY A 63 -25.62 4.94 -14.97
CA GLY A 63 -24.50 5.81 -15.36
C GLY A 63 -23.18 5.44 -14.67
N PHE A 64 -23.10 4.32 -13.97
CA PHE A 64 -21.84 3.73 -13.52
C PHE A 64 -21.51 2.55 -14.42
N GLU A 65 -20.30 2.53 -14.98
CA GLU A 65 -19.78 1.38 -15.72
C GLU A 65 -19.82 0.10 -14.85
N LEU A 66 -20.29 -0.99 -15.44
CA LEU A 66 -20.23 -2.30 -14.82
C LEU A 66 -18.79 -2.78 -14.79
N THR A 67 -18.14 -2.61 -13.65
CA THR A 67 -16.81 -3.18 -13.42
C THR A 67 -16.97 -4.67 -13.22
N LEU A 68 -16.38 -5.47 -14.12
CA LEU A 68 -16.25 -6.91 -13.89
C LEU A 68 -15.56 -7.12 -12.53
N PRO A 69 -15.97 -8.14 -11.75
CA PRO A 69 -15.24 -8.56 -10.55
C PRO A 69 -13.95 -9.25 -11.00
N VAL A 70 -13.05 -8.47 -11.58
CA VAL A 70 -11.69 -8.93 -11.79
C VAL A 70 -11.10 -8.93 -10.40
N SER A 71 -10.73 -10.09 -9.89
CA SER A 71 -9.75 -10.24 -8.81
C SER A 71 -8.39 -9.76 -9.32
N GLY A 72 -8.32 -8.53 -9.85
CA GLY A 72 -7.07 -7.86 -10.10
C GLY A 72 -6.37 -7.84 -8.76
N ARG A 73 -5.16 -8.42 -8.69
CA ARG A 73 -4.29 -8.30 -7.53
C ARG A 73 -4.39 -6.84 -7.10
N ALA A 74 -5.02 -6.57 -5.97
CA ALA A 74 -4.92 -5.27 -5.33
C ALA A 74 -3.43 -4.96 -5.40
N LYS A 75 -3.05 -3.85 -6.05
CA LYS A 75 -1.65 -3.45 -6.04
C LYS A 75 -1.32 -3.42 -4.56
N ARG A 76 -0.50 -4.37 -4.10
CA ARG A 76 -0.11 -4.48 -2.72
C ARG A 76 0.46 -3.12 -2.41
N LEU A 77 -0.31 -2.29 -1.70
CA LEU A 77 0.23 -1.06 -1.17
C LEU A 77 1.37 -1.58 -0.32
N CYS A 78 2.60 -1.23 -0.68
CA CYS A 78 3.80 -1.78 -0.05
C CYS A 78 3.71 -1.64 1.49
N PHE A 79 2.92 -0.67 1.95
CA PHE A 79 2.59 -0.37 3.34
C PHE A 79 1.47 -1.23 3.97
N ALA A 80 0.53 -1.79 3.19
CA ALA A 80 -0.60 -2.56 3.72
C ALA A 80 -0.25 -4.01 4.08
N GLU A 81 0.85 -4.53 3.54
CA GLU A 81 1.42 -5.85 3.89
C GLU A 81 2.69 -5.74 4.73
N LEU A 82 3.03 -4.54 5.23
CA LEU A 82 4.06 -4.46 6.26
C LEU A 82 3.50 -5.20 7.49
N PRO A 83 4.22 -6.20 8.02
CA PRO A 83 3.77 -6.84 9.24
C PRO A 83 3.62 -5.75 10.30
N ALA A 84 2.59 -5.83 11.14
CA ALA A 84 2.37 -4.94 12.29
C ALA A 84 3.46 -5.11 13.38
N VAL A 85 4.66 -5.47 12.96
CA VAL A 85 5.78 -6.03 13.70
C VAL A 85 6.96 -5.12 13.41
N SER A 86 7.62 -4.65 14.47
CA SER A 86 8.80 -3.81 14.33
C SER A 86 9.93 -4.54 13.60
N ALA A 87 10.85 -3.80 12.97
CA ALA A 87 12.02 -4.37 12.30
C ALA A 87 12.85 -5.29 13.23
N ARG A 88 12.95 -4.92 14.52
CA ARG A 88 13.61 -5.72 15.56
C ARG A 88 12.91 -7.05 15.80
N GLU A 89 11.61 -7.01 16.05
CA GLU A 89 10.82 -8.24 16.24
C GLU A 89 10.85 -9.16 15.01
N LEU A 90 10.93 -8.58 13.81
CA LEU A 90 11.03 -9.34 12.57
C LEU A 90 12.35 -10.11 12.48
N LEU A 91 13.46 -9.49 12.89
CA LEU A 91 14.78 -10.12 12.98
C LEU A 91 14.86 -11.20 14.06
N ASP A 92 14.12 -11.05 15.16
CA ASP A 92 14.12 -12.02 16.25
C ASP A 92 13.23 -13.24 15.96
N LYS A 93 12.10 -13.05 15.27
CA LYS A 93 11.12 -14.11 15.00
C LYS A 93 11.46 -14.96 13.77
N LYS A 94 12.24 -14.44 12.81
CA LYS A 94 12.55 -15.12 11.54
C LYS A 94 14.04 -15.39 11.36
N LEU A 95 14.38 -16.62 10.96
CA LEU A 95 15.74 -17.00 10.55
C LEU A 95 16.06 -16.54 9.12
N PHE A 96 15.04 -16.50 8.26
CA PHE A 96 15.15 -16.11 6.86
C PHE A 96 14.11 -15.07 6.51
N LEU A 97 14.54 -14.06 5.76
CA LEU A 97 13.76 -12.92 5.32
C LEU A 97 13.56 -12.98 3.81
N THR A 98 12.40 -12.49 3.38
CA THR A 98 12.13 -12.20 1.98
C THR A 98 12.75 -10.87 1.56
N VAL A 99 12.88 -10.63 0.25
CA VAL A 99 13.44 -9.36 -0.26
C VAL A 99 12.66 -8.13 0.23
N PRO A 100 11.31 -8.10 0.22
CA PRO A 100 10.57 -6.95 0.75
C PRO A 100 10.73 -6.75 2.26
N GLU A 101 10.95 -7.83 3.00
CA GLU A 101 11.20 -7.74 4.45
C GLU A 101 12.59 -7.19 4.75
N ALA A 102 13.61 -7.60 4.00
CA ALA A 102 14.95 -7.01 4.11
C ALA A 102 14.95 -5.55 3.67
N GLU A 103 14.17 -5.20 2.65
CA GLU A 103 13.93 -3.82 2.20
C GLU A 103 13.38 -2.97 3.35
N PHE A 104 12.36 -3.49 4.05
CA PHE A 104 11.75 -2.84 5.20
C PHE A 104 12.73 -2.66 6.37
N VAL A 105 13.48 -3.71 6.74
CA VAL A 105 14.42 -3.64 7.88
C VAL A 105 15.57 -2.68 7.60
N LEU A 106 16.13 -2.69 6.39
CA LEU A 106 17.28 -1.88 6.01
C LEU A 106 16.90 -0.50 5.47
N ASN A 107 15.61 -0.22 5.31
CA ASN A 107 15.05 1.01 4.72
C ASN A 107 15.75 1.41 3.39
N VAL A 108 15.88 0.46 2.46
CA VAL A 108 16.51 0.68 1.15
C VAL A 108 15.56 0.28 0.02
N SER A 109 15.96 0.48 -1.23
CA SER A 109 15.19 -0.01 -2.38
C SER A 109 15.42 -1.50 -2.63
N THR A 110 14.48 -2.19 -3.28
CA THR A 110 14.65 -3.58 -3.73
C THR A 110 15.93 -3.79 -4.54
N ARG A 111 16.27 -2.83 -5.43
CA ARG A 111 17.49 -2.87 -6.24
C ARG A 111 18.74 -2.85 -5.36
N SER A 112 18.75 -2.00 -4.34
CA SER A 112 19.85 -1.93 -3.39
C SER A 112 20.02 -3.25 -2.62
N VAL A 113 18.93 -3.93 -2.27
CA VAL A 113 19.01 -5.27 -1.64
C VAL A 113 19.69 -6.28 -2.56
N TYR A 114 19.35 -6.29 -3.86
CA TYR A 114 20.03 -7.17 -4.82
C TYR A 114 21.51 -6.82 -4.99
N ASN A 115 21.87 -5.53 -5.06
CA ASN A 115 23.27 -5.11 -5.09
C ASN A 115 24.03 -5.62 -3.85
N LEU A 116 23.45 -5.53 -2.65
CA LEU A 116 24.07 -6.05 -1.42
C LEU A 116 24.25 -7.58 -1.42
N LEU A 117 23.37 -8.30 -2.11
CA LEU A 117 23.51 -9.75 -2.31
C LEU A 117 24.63 -10.07 -3.30
N GLU A 118 24.75 -9.30 -4.39
CA GLU A 118 25.83 -9.41 -5.38
C GLU A 118 27.20 -9.04 -4.78
N GLU A 119 27.24 -8.00 -3.92
CA GLU A 119 28.42 -7.59 -3.15
C GLU A 119 28.80 -8.60 -2.06
N GLY A 120 27.97 -9.61 -1.79
CA GLY A 120 28.21 -10.62 -0.75
C GLY A 120 28.03 -10.11 0.68
N ARG A 121 27.46 -8.91 0.87
CA ARG A 121 27.17 -8.31 2.18
C ARG A 121 25.97 -8.95 2.85
N LEU A 122 25.03 -9.45 2.05
CA LEU A 122 23.88 -10.22 2.52
C LEU A 122 24.04 -11.68 2.10
N THR A 123 23.72 -12.60 3.01
CA THR A 123 23.85 -14.03 2.73
C THR A 123 22.54 -14.57 2.18
N ARG A 124 22.60 -15.09 0.95
CA ARG A 124 21.49 -15.76 0.27
C ARG A 124 21.43 -17.24 0.67
N HIS A 125 20.23 -17.75 0.92
CA HIS A 125 19.96 -19.19 1.00
C HIS A 125 20.10 -19.84 -0.40
N PRO A 126 20.73 -21.02 -0.52
CA PRO A 126 20.99 -21.66 -1.81
C PRO A 126 19.69 -21.98 -2.58
N ASP A 127 18.68 -22.50 -1.90
CA ASP A 127 17.43 -22.91 -2.54
C ASP A 127 16.55 -21.69 -2.90
N PRO A 128 15.99 -21.67 -4.13
CA PRO A 128 14.98 -20.69 -4.49
C PRO A 128 13.64 -20.97 -3.79
N PRO A 129 12.77 -19.96 -3.60
CA PRO A 129 12.93 -18.55 -3.97
C PRO A 129 13.94 -17.80 -3.06
N THR A 130 14.48 -16.66 -3.53
CA THR A 130 15.50 -15.89 -2.79
C THR A 130 15.08 -15.62 -1.34
N ARG A 131 15.91 -16.08 -0.41
CA ARG A 131 15.80 -15.85 1.04
C ARG A 131 17.12 -15.33 1.56
N ILE A 132 17.07 -14.40 2.50
CA ILE A 132 18.22 -13.71 3.08
C ILE A 132 18.30 -14.08 4.56
N THR A 133 19.46 -14.40 5.11
CA THR A 133 19.58 -14.72 6.53
C THR A 133 19.36 -13.50 7.41
N SER A 134 18.60 -13.63 8.50
CA SER A 134 18.36 -12.51 9.43
C SER A 134 19.63 -12.05 10.13
N ALA A 135 20.60 -12.94 10.34
CA ALA A 135 21.91 -12.61 10.89
C ALA A 135 22.70 -11.62 10.01
N SER A 136 22.71 -11.84 8.68
CA SER A 136 23.43 -10.92 7.76
C SER A 136 22.75 -9.56 7.67
N VAL A 137 21.41 -9.54 7.69
CA VAL A 137 20.63 -8.30 7.71
C VAL A 137 20.86 -7.53 9.01
N ARG A 138 20.93 -8.21 10.16
CA ARG A 138 21.23 -7.59 11.46
C ARG A 138 22.61 -6.91 11.45
N GLN A 139 23.63 -7.61 10.99
CA GLN A 139 24.99 -7.07 10.91
C GLN A 139 25.06 -5.84 9.98
N GLU A 140 24.36 -5.89 8.85
CA GLU A 140 24.31 -4.76 7.91
C GLU A 140 23.52 -3.56 8.48
N ALA A 141 22.46 -3.81 9.26
CA ALA A 141 21.72 -2.76 9.94
C ALA A 141 22.59 -2.05 11.00
N GLU A 142 23.28 -2.80 11.84
CA GLU A 142 24.19 -2.26 12.88
C GLU A 142 25.33 -1.44 12.26
N ARG A 143 25.91 -1.92 11.15
CA ARG A 143 26.95 -1.19 10.39
C ARG A 143 26.45 0.20 9.96
N ARG A 144 25.24 0.27 9.41
CA ARG A 144 24.63 1.52 8.92
C ARG A 144 24.23 2.48 10.03
N GLU A 145 23.81 1.96 11.17
CA GLU A 145 23.59 2.78 12.36
C GLU A 145 24.89 3.45 12.82
N GLY A 146 26.02 2.72 12.77
CA GLY A 146 27.36 3.27 13.05
C GLY A 146 27.82 4.34 12.04
N ASP A 147 27.60 4.11 10.75
CA ASP A 147 27.95 5.07 9.69
C ASP A 147 27.13 6.38 9.82
N ASN A 148 25.83 6.26 10.12
CA ASN A 148 24.96 7.43 10.33
C ASN A 148 25.34 8.22 11.60
N ALA A 149 25.82 7.56 12.66
CA ALA A 149 26.27 8.23 13.88
C ALA A 149 27.57 9.02 13.69
N THR A 150 28.39 8.65 12.71
CA THR A 150 29.70 9.29 12.44
C THR A 150 29.58 10.44 11.43
N GLY A 151 28.48 10.52 10.67
CA GLY A 151 28.24 11.50 9.62
C GLY A 151 27.57 12.82 10.05
N THR A 152 27.45 13.10 11.35
CA THR A 152 26.95 14.40 11.86
C THR A 152 28.14 15.29 12.22
N TYR A 153 28.64 16.03 11.23
CA TYR A 153 29.52 17.19 11.38
C TYR A 153 28.86 18.41 10.75
#